data_AF-A0AAE1KL23-F1
#
_entry.id   AF-A0AAE1KL23-F1
#
_cell.length_a   1.000
_cell.length_b   1.000
_cell.length_c   1.000
_cell.angle_alpha   90.00
_cell.angle_beta   90.00
_cell.angle_gamma   90.00
#
_symmetry.space_group_name_H-M   'P 1'
#
loop_
_entity.id
_entity.type
_entity.pdbx_description
1 polymer ?
#
loop_
_entity_poly.entity_id
_entity_poly.type
_entity_poly.pdbx_seq_one_letter_code
_entity_poly.pdbx_strand_id
1 'polypeptide(L)'
;MTVQLMSENEGMSDVHKFTLVTKNNNLTSDQRQLFDLVRAAGFTLHPQIFKIIMDLLNLHVPPHALVTLLKEVSGKIFGIGSA
;
A
#
# COMPACT_ATOMS: atom_id res chain seq x y z
N MET A 1 21.73 54.45 -11.61
CA MET A 1 23.03 54.15 -10.98
C MET A 1 22.78 53.12 -9.90
N THR A 2 23.41 51.96 -10.04
CA THR A 2 23.22 50.74 -9.24
C THR A 2 23.69 50.93 -7.80
N VAL A 3 22.86 50.54 -6.83
CA VAL A 3 23.33 49.87 -5.60
C VAL A 3 22.34 48.76 -5.24
N GLN A 4 22.82 47.52 -5.28
CA GLN A 4 22.21 46.37 -4.61
C GLN A 4 22.39 46.54 -3.10
N LEU A 5 21.53 45.93 -2.28
CA LEU A 5 21.90 44.94 -1.26
C LEU A 5 20.67 44.53 -0.43
N MET A 6 20.25 43.28 -0.65
CA MET A 6 19.72 42.30 0.30
C MET A 6 18.89 42.81 1.49
N SER A 7 17.58 42.56 1.41
CA SER A 7 16.86 42.03 2.57
C SER A 7 16.21 40.73 2.12
N GLU A 8 17.00 39.68 2.26
CA GLU A 8 16.54 38.30 2.33
C GLU A 8 15.62 38.21 3.56
N ASN A 9 14.32 38.08 3.33
CA ASN A 9 13.51 37.29 4.25
C ASN A 9 12.37 36.67 3.46
N GLU A 10 12.68 35.46 3.02
CA GLU A 10 11.78 34.35 2.73
C GLU A 10 10.43 34.75 2.15
N GLY A 11 10.34 34.60 0.83
CA GLY A 11 9.07 34.32 0.20
C GLY A 11 8.44 33.19 1.00
N MET A 12 7.38 33.54 1.73
CA MET A 12 6.41 32.58 2.22
C MET A 12 5.81 31.97 0.96
N SER A 13 6.50 30.98 0.41
CA SER A 13 5.84 29.94 -0.32
C SER A 13 4.91 29.35 0.71
N ASP A 14 3.68 29.84 0.74
CA ASP A 14 2.53 29.01 1.03
C ASP A 14 2.57 27.89 -0.02
N VAL A 15 3.52 26.97 0.17
CA VAL A 15 3.46 25.61 -0.32
C VAL A 15 2.20 25.15 0.36
N HIS A 16 1.08 25.41 -0.30
CA HIS A 16 -0.15 24.70 -0.08
C HIS A 16 0.30 23.26 -0.20
N LYS A 17 0.49 22.64 0.96
CA LYS A 17 0.75 21.24 1.08
C LYS A 17 -0.52 20.61 0.59
N PHE A 18 -0.62 20.48 -0.73
CA PHE A 18 -1.42 19.49 -1.39
C PHE A 18 -0.79 18.19 -0.91
N THR A 19 -1.15 17.82 0.33
CA THR A 19 -1.23 16.44 0.74
C THR A 19 -2.14 15.88 -0.31
N LEU A 20 -1.53 15.33 -1.35
CA LEU A 20 -2.21 14.49 -2.30
C LEU A 20 -2.93 13.49 -1.40
N VAL A 21 -4.23 13.70 -1.23
CA VAL A 21 -5.15 12.68 -0.72
C VAL A 21 -5.26 11.66 -1.85
N THR A 22 -4.12 11.08 -2.20
CA THR A 22 -3.99 9.95 -3.09
C THR A 22 -3.79 8.79 -2.14
N LYS A 23 -4.77 7.87 -2.16
CA LYS A 23 -4.65 6.52 -1.64
C LYS A 23 -4.47 6.41 -0.12
N ASN A 24 -5.59 6.20 0.57
CA ASN A 24 -5.70 5.36 1.76
C ASN A 24 -5.22 3.91 1.43
N ASN A 25 -3.96 3.73 1.09
CA ASN A 25 -3.31 2.44 0.89
C ASN A 25 -2.58 2.00 2.17
N ASN A 26 -2.86 2.67 3.29
CA ASN A 26 -2.23 2.45 4.56
C ASN A 26 -3.14 1.50 5.35
N LEU A 27 -2.56 0.43 5.90
CA LEU A 27 -3.27 -0.47 6.81
C LEU A 27 -3.83 0.35 7.99
N THR A 28 -5.05 0.03 8.43
CA THR A 28 -5.55 0.58 9.70
C THR A 28 -4.65 0.13 10.86
N SER A 29 -4.78 0.76 12.03
CA SER A 29 -4.00 0.38 13.22
C SER A 29 -4.14 -1.11 13.54
N ASP A 30 -5.36 -1.64 13.49
CA ASP A 30 -5.64 -3.05 13.80
C ASP A 30 -5.10 -3.98 12.70
N GLN A 31 -5.27 -3.61 11.44
CA GLN A 31 -4.71 -4.36 10.31
C GLN A 31 -3.18 -4.37 10.34
N ARG A 32 -2.56 -3.29 10.84
CA ARG A 32 -1.11 -3.19 10.97
C ARG A 32 -0.58 -4.15 12.05
N GLN A 33 -1.24 -4.22 13.20
CA GLN A 33 -0.90 -5.20 14.24
C GLN A 33 -1.04 -6.63 13.75
N LEU A 34 -2.13 -6.94 13.03
CA LEU A 34 -2.34 -8.26 12.44
C LEU A 34 -1.27 -8.58 11.39
N PHE A 35 -0.91 -7.61 10.54
CA PHE A 35 0.16 -7.76 9.56
C PHE A 35 1.52 -8.05 10.21
N ASP A 36 1.85 -7.35 11.31
CA ASP A 36 3.09 -7.59 12.04
C ASP A 36 3.12 -8.97 12.70
N LEU A 37 1.98 -9.46 13.20
CA LEU A 37 1.85 -10.84 13.71
C LEU A 37 2.07 -11.88 12.60
N VAL A 38 1.43 -11.69 11.45
CA VAL A 38 1.58 -12.56 10.28
C VAL A 38 3.04 -12.60 9.82
N ARG A 39 3.71 -11.44 9.79
CA ARG A 39 5.14 -11.36 9.47
C ARG A 39 6.01 -12.06 10.52
N ALA A 40 5.71 -11.90 11.81
CA ALA A 40 6.42 -12.58 12.90
C ALA A 40 6.24 -14.11 12.86
N ALA A 41 5.10 -14.59 12.35
CA ALA A 41 4.85 -16.01 12.12
C ALA A 41 5.62 -16.58 10.89
N GLY A 42 6.41 -15.76 10.20
CA GLY A 42 7.27 -16.18 9.08
C GLY A 42 6.65 -16.01 7.69
N PHE A 43 5.47 -15.39 7.57
CA PHE A 43 4.88 -15.10 6.27
C PHE A 43 5.50 -13.84 5.67
N THR A 44 6.01 -13.95 4.45
CA THR A 44 6.55 -12.79 3.71
C THR A 44 5.52 -12.35 2.68
N LEU A 45 4.81 -11.26 2.96
CA LEU A 45 3.73 -10.76 2.11
C LEU A 45 3.80 -9.25 1.98
N HIS A 46 3.60 -8.73 0.76
CA HIS A 46 3.65 -7.29 0.53
C HIS A 46 2.47 -6.59 1.25
N PRO A 47 2.65 -5.44 1.94
CA PRO A 47 1.59 -4.79 2.71
C PRO A 47 0.31 -4.49 1.90
N GLN A 48 0.46 -4.19 0.60
CA GLN A 48 -0.70 -3.99 -0.29
C GLN A 48 -1.48 -5.28 -0.56
N ILE A 49 -0.80 -6.42 -0.69
CA ILE A 49 -1.46 -7.70 -0.92
C ILE A 49 -2.24 -8.09 0.34
N PHE A 50 -1.67 -7.85 1.53
CA PHE A 50 -2.35 -8.09 2.79
C PHE A 50 -3.62 -7.24 2.89
N LYS A 51 -3.53 -5.95 2.54
CA LYS A 51 -4.68 -5.05 2.49
C LYS A 51 -5.77 -5.56 1.56
N ILE A 52 -5.42 -5.98 0.34
CA ILE A 52 -6.40 -6.52 -0.62
C ILE A 52 -7.07 -7.78 -0.05
N ILE A 53 -6.32 -8.69 0.56
CA ILE A 53 -6.89 -9.89 1.20
C ILE A 53 -7.87 -9.50 2.31
N MET A 54 -7.51 -8.54 3.17
CA MET A 54 -8.39 -8.04 4.23
C MET A 54 -9.65 -7.37 3.66
N ASP A 55 -9.51 -6.55 2.62
CA ASP A 55 -10.61 -5.86 1.97
C ASP A 55 -11.60 -6.87 1.35
N LEU A 56 -11.10 -7.96 0.75
CA LEU A 56 -11.95 -9.02 0.21
C LEU A 56 -12.67 -9.84 1.29
N LEU A 57 -11.99 -10.13 2.41
CA LEU A 57 -12.64 -10.78 3.56
C LEU A 57 -13.75 -9.91 4.15
N ASN A 58 -13.56 -8.59 4.21
CA ASN A 58 -14.57 -7.64 4.66
C ASN A 58 -15.78 -7.53 3.73
N LEU A 59 -15.63 -7.90 2.45
CA LEU A 59 -16.73 -7.99 1.47
C LEU A 59 -17.46 -9.34 1.49
N HIS A 60 -17.26 -10.14 2.54
CA HIS A 60 -17.84 -11.49 2.70
C HIS A 60 -17.38 -12.49 1.63
N VAL A 61 -16.25 -12.25 0.97
CA VAL A 61 -15.67 -13.25 0.08
C VAL A 61 -15.12 -14.40 0.93
N PRO A 62 -15.53 -15.66 0.67
CA PRO A 62 -15.08 -16.78 1.46
C PRO A 62 -13.55 -16.98 1.36
N PRO A 63 -12.85 -17.31 2.48
CA PRO A 63 -11.39 -17.48 2.47
C PRO A 63 -10.90 -18.56 1.49
N HIS A 64 -11.70 -19.61 1.29
CA HIS A 64 -11.38 -20.69 0.36
C HIS A 64 -11.31 -20.19 -1.10
N ALA A 65 -12.25 -19.33 -1.50
CA ALA A 65 -12.28 -18.75 -2.84
C ALA A 65 -11.07 -17.85 -3.09
N LEU A 66 -10.64 -17.08 -2.08
CA LEU A 66 -9.44 -16.25 -2.15
C LEU A 66 -8.18 -17.08 -2.36
N VAL A 67 -8.01 -18.16 -1.59
CA VAL A 67 -6.84 -19.04 -1.73
C VAL A 67 -6.85 -19.74 -3.10
N THR A 68 -7.99 -20.21 -3.58
CA THR A 68 -8.12 -20.80 -4.92
C THR A 68 -7.77 -19.80 -6.00
N LEU A 69 -8.30 -18.57 -5.93
CA LEU A 69 -7.99 -17.51 -6.89
C LEU A 69 -6.50 -17.15 -6.87
N LEU A 70 -5.90 -16.96 -5.69
CA LEU A 70 -4.48 -16.65 -5.57
C LEU A 70 -3.60 -17.76 -6.16
N LYS A 71 -3.96 -19.03 -5.95
CA LYS A 71 -3.28 -20.20 -6.55
C LYS A 71 -3.43 -20.23 -8.06
N GLU A 72 -4.64 -20.00 -8.57
CA GLU A 72 -4.90 -19.95 -10.01
C GLU A 72 -4.13 -18.80 -10.66
N VAL A 73 -4.10 -17.62 -10.05
CA VAL A 73 -3.39 -16.46 -10.57
C VAL A 73 -1.88 -16.69 -10.50
N SER A 74 -1.35 -17.26 -9.40
CA SER A 74 0.07 -17.61 -9.35
C SER A 74 0.44 -18.68 -10.38
N GLY A 75 -0.42 -19.69 -10.58
CA GLY A 75 -0.19 -20.76 -11.57
C GLY A 75 -0.29 -20.27 -13.02
N LYS A 76 -1.26 -19.38 -13.31
CA LYS A 76 -1.47 -18.79 -14.63
C LYS A 76 -0.40 -17.76 -14.98
N ILE A 77 0.09 -16.98 -14.01
CA ILE A 77 1.18 -16.00 -14.23
C ILE A 77 2.53 -16.70 -14.44
N PHE A 78 2.77 -17.84 -13.79
CA PHE A 78 4.06 -18.55 -13.88
C PHE A 78 4.20 -19.56 -15.03
N GLY A 79 3.17 -19.76 -15.86
CA GLY A 79 3.32 -20.47 -17.13
C GLY A 79 4.10 -21.79 -17.04
N ILE A 80 3.82 -22.62 -16.02
CA ILE A 80 4.02 -24.06 -16.11
C ILE A 80 2.70 -24.58 -16.70
N GLY A 81 2.57 -24.86 -17.99
CA GLY A 81 3.49 -25.69 -18.77
C GLY A 81 3.06 -27.16 -18.61
N SER A 82 2.05 -27.54 -19.40
CA SER A 82 1.81 -28.87 -19.97
C SER A 82 1.30 -30.01 -19.07
N ALA A 83 0.06 -30.44 -19.35
CA ALA A 83 -0.21 -31.71 -20.05
C ALA A 83 -1.45 -31.54 -20.92
#